data_AF-K1V9G8-F1
#
_entry.id   AF-K1V9G8-F1
#
_cell.length_a   1.000
_cell.length_b   1.000
_cell.length_c   1.000
_cell.angle_alpha   90.00
_cell.angle_beta   90.00
_cell.angle_gamma   90.00
#
_symmetry.space_group_name_H-M   'P 1'
#
loop_
_entity.id
_entity.type
_entity.pdbx_description
1 polymer ?
#
loop_
_entity_poly.entity_id
_entity_poly.type
_entity_poly.pdbx_seq_one_letter_code
_entity_poly.pdbx_strand_id
1 'polypeptide(L)'
;MSFDLVSYPLASIFIRIPAKHPNWAHIFSLTISTIFLGPLLGLWRGYIELIIVSMVVYLIVAIVKSKNMPWIAFLFAMGHLTIIHIRRTFNHVPVSTIEISAMEMVLVMKLTTFAWNVHDGRRRPEPALDAPDKAAVAACVPGLLLLLPHGARWPRV
;
A
#
# COMPACT_ATOMS: atom_id res chain seq x y z
N MET A 1 -11.31 11.82 23.15
CA MET A 1 -12.03 10.53 23.27
C MET A 1 -13.27 10.43 22.35
N SER A 2 -13.71 11.51 21.69
CA SER A 2 -14.92 11.48 20.83
C SER A 2 -14.67 11.15 19.34
N PHE A 3 -13.45 11.36 18.83
CA PHE A 3 -13.13 11.15 17.40
C PHE A 3 -13.03 9.67 17.01
N ASP A 4 -12.60 8.80 17.92
CA ASP A 4 -12.42 7.36 17.64
C ASP A 4 -13.77 6.67 17.33
N LEU A 5 -14.86 7.17 17.92
CA LEU A 5 -16.22 6.67 17.66
C LEU A 5 -16.70 6.95 16.24
N VAL A 6 -16.17 8.00 15.60
CA VAL A 6 -16.50 8.37 14.21
C VAL A 6 -15.84 7.40 13.22
N SER A 7 -14.77 6.70 13.61
CA SER A 7 -14.09 5.73 12.74
C SER A 7 -14.95 4.51 12.40
N TYR A 8 -15.81 4.04 13.33
CA TYR A 8 -16.68 2.87 13.14
C TYR A 8 -17.74 3.04 12.04
N PRO A 9 -18.55 4.13 12.00
CA PRO A 9 -19.47 4.34 10.90
C PRO A 9 -18.74 4.61 9.57
N LEU A 10 -17.57 5.26 9.62
CA LEU A 10 -16.75 5.48 8.43
C LEU A 10 -16.25 4.18 7.80
N ALA A 11 -15.81 3.23 8.63
CA ALA A 11 -15.41 1.90 8.17
C ALA A 11 -16.60 1.14 7.56
N SER A 12 -17.80 1.29 8.12
CA SER A 12 -19.03 0.72 7.56
C SER A 12 -19.37 1.28 6.17
N ILE A 13 -19.15 2.59 5.96
CA ILE A 13 -19.34 3.24 4.65
C ILE A 13 -18.36 2.68 3.62
N PHE A 14 -17.09 2.50 3.99
CA PHE A 14 -16.07 1.97 3.09
C PHE A 14 -16.42 0.58 2.53
N ILE A 15 -16.95 -0.31 3.37
CA ILE A 15 -17.34 -1.68 2.99
C ILE A 15 -18.54 -1.67 2.01
N ARG A 16 -19.36 -0.61 2.05
CA ARG A 16 -20.55 -0.46 1.20
C ARG A 16 -20.25 0.16 -0.15
N ILE A 17 -19.03 0.62 -0.41
CA ILE A 17 -18.65 1.18 -1.72
C ILE A 17 -18.63 0.05 -2.76
N PRO A 18 -19.44 0.12 -3.83
CA PRO A 18 -19.56 -0.95 -4.80
C PRO A 18 -18.26 -1.14 -5.58
N ALA A 19 -17.82 -2.41 -5.71
CA ALA A 19 -16.59 -2.79 -6.42
C ALA A 19 -16.58 -2.46 -7.92
N LYS A 20 -17.72 -2.00 -8.49
CA LYS A 20 -17.84 -1.58 -9.90
C LYS A 20 -17.01 -0.35 -10.26
N HIS A 21 -16.63 0.50 -9.29
CA HIS A 21 -15.79 1.67 -9.53
C HIS A 21 -14.67 1.81 -8.48
N PRO A 22 -13.54 1.10 -8.65
CA PRO A 22 -12.45 1.04 -7.65
C PRO A 22 -11.83 2.40 -7.32
N ASN A 23 -11.90 3.37 -8.23
CA ASN A 23 -11.36 4.72 -8.05
C ASN A 23 -11.98 5.44 -6.83
N TRP A 24 -13.27 5.21 -6.54
CA TRP A 24 -13.95 5.83 -5.39
C TRP A 24 -13.44 5.30 -4.05
N ALA A 25 -13.13 4.01 -3.98
CA ALA A 25 -12.55 3.41 -2.79
C ALA A 25 -11.15 3.98 -2.52
N HIS A 26 -10.34 4.17 -3.56
CA HIS A 26 -9.00 4.77 -3.42
C HIS A 26 -9.04 6.23 -2.98
N ILE A 27 -9.92 7.04 -3.58
CA ILE A 27 -10.10 8.46 -3.20
C ILE A 27 -10.60 8.56 -1.76
N PHE A 28 -11.54 7.69 -1.36
CA PHE A 28 -12.03 7.63 0.01
C PHE A 28 -10.88 7.28 0.97
N SER A 29 -10.13 6.19 0.73
CA SER A 29 -9.00 5.83 1.58
C SER A 29 -7.96 6.93 1.69
N LEU A 30 -7.60 7.60 0.58
CA LEU A 30 -6.66 8.74 0.59
C LEU A 30 -7.19 9.91 1.40
N THR A 31 -8.46 10.26 1.26
CA THR A 31 -9.11 11.35 2.00
C THR A 31 -9.06 11.07 3.51
N ILE A 32 -9.45 9.86 3.91
CA ILE A 32 -9.47 9.48 5.32
C ILE A 32 -8.05 9.40 5.89
N SER A 33 -7.11 8.79 5.17
CA SER A 33 -5.70 8.80 5.60
C SER A 33 -5.16 10.22 5.75
N THR A 34 -5.49 11.15 4.86
CA THR A 34 -5.04 12.56 4.98
C THR A 34 -5.58 13.23 6.24
N ILE A 35 -6.87 13.03 6.55
CA ILE A 35 -7.51 13.60 7.75
C ILE A 35 -6.92 13.02 9.03
N PHE A 36 -6.64 11.71 9.06
CA PHE A 36 -6.08 11.05 10.24
C PHE A 36 -4.58 11.36 10.43
N LEU A 37 -3.77 11.35 9.37
CA LEU A 37 -2.33 11.57 9.52
C LEU A 37 -1.95 13.05 9.63
N GLY A 38 -2.62 13.94 8.90
CA GLY A 38 -2.29 15.37 8.84
C GLY A 38 -2.75 16.13 10.09
N PRO A 39 -4.02 16.55 10.17
CA PRO A 39 -4.52 17.40 11.25
C PRO A 39 -4.71 16.65 12.58
N LEU A 40 -5.09 15.36 12.56
CA LEU A 40 -5.38 14.62 13.80
C LEU A 40 -4.10 14.18 14.54
N LEU A 41 -3.11 13.65 13.82
CA LEU A 41 -1.84 13.19 14.40
C LEU A 41 -0.68 14.19 14.26
N GLY A 42 -0.83 15.24 13.45
CA GLY A 42 0.23 16.24 13.23
C GLY A 42 1.41 15.74 12.38
N LEU A 43 1.27 14.60 11.69
CA LEU A 43 2.36 13.89 11.01
C LEU A 43 2.52 14.30 9.53
N TRP A 44 2.30 15.57 9.19
CA TRP A 44 2.36 16.06 7.80
C TRP A 44 3.65 15.68 7.06
N ARG A 45 4.80 15.81 7.73
CA ARG A 45 6.10 15.42 7.15
C ARG A 45 6.17 13.94 6.82
N GLY A 46 5.80 13.08 7.77
CA GLY A 46 5.79 11.64 7.56
C GLY A 46 4.78 11.22 6.48
N TYR A 47 3.62 11.87 6.41
CA TYR A 47 2.65 11.61 5.36
C TYR A 47 3.20 11.89 3.95
N ILE A 48 3.96 12.97 3.79
CA ILE A 48 4.65 13.28 2.52
C ILE A 48 5.72 12.22 2.22
N GLU A 49 6.48 11.78 3.22
CA GLU A 49 7.46 10.69 3.05
C GLU A 49 6.79 9.40 2.53
N LEU A 50 5.64 9.00 3.08
CA LEU A 50 4.87 7.84 2.60
C LEU A 50 4.47 7.97 1.12
N ILE A 51 4.00 9.15 0.72
CA ILE A 51 3.61 9.42 -0.68
C ILE A 51 4.83 9.28 -1.58
N ILE A 52 5.95 9.91 -1.22
CA ILE A 52 7.19 9.88 -2.00
C ILE A 52 7.67 8.43 -2.18
N VAL A 53 7.75 7.64 -1.09
CA VAL A 53 8.20 6.24 -1.16
C VAL A 53 7.30 5.42 -2.08
N SER A 54 5.98 5.57 -1.95
CA SER A 54 5.02 4.86 -2.82
C SER A 54 5.17 5.25 -4.30
N MET A 55 5.41 6.54 -4.58
CA MET A 55 5.62 7.05 -5.93
C MET A 55 6.93 6.53 -6.53
N VAL A 56 8.02 6.50 -5.75
CA VAL A 56 9.31 5.99 -6.23
C VAL A 56 9.22 4.49 -6.52
N VAL A 57 8.59 3.70 -5.66
CA VAL A 57 8.39 2.27 -5.95
C VAL A 57 7.54 2.06 -7.20
N TYR A 58 6.48 2.86 -7.39
CA TYR A 58 5.68 2.83 -8.61
C TYR A 58 6.55 3.12 -9.86
N LEU A 59 7.41 4.14 -9.81
CA LEU A 59 8.33 4.46 -10.90
C LEU A 59 9.34 3.35 -11.16
N ILE A 60 9.91 2.74 -10.11
CA ILE A 60 10.83 1.58 -10.25
C ILE A 60 10.13 0.45 -11.00
N VAL A 61 8.89 0.13 -10.62
CA VAL A 61 8.10 -0.95 -11.24
C VAL A 61 7.74 -0.61 -12.69
N ALA A 62 7.44 0.66 -12.99
CA ALA A 62 7.10 1.12 -14.34
C ALA A 62 8.30 1.09 -15.30
N ILE A 63 9.48 1.52 -14.83
CA ILE A 63 10.68 1.69 -15.65
C ILE A 63 11.48 0.39 -15.75
N VAL A 64 11.66 -0.32 -14.64
CA VAL A 64 12.52 -1.52 -14.59
C VAL A 64 11.70 -2.76 -14.97
N LYS A 65 12.06 -3.40 -16.09
CA LYS A 65 11.43 -4.65 -16.55
C LYS A 65 12.29 -5.91 -16.30
N SER A 66 13.35 -5.76 -15.52
CA SER A 66 14.32 -6.84 -15.23
C SER A 66 13.77 -7.89 -14.23
N LYS A 67 14.40 -9.07 -14.22
CA LYS A 67 14.17 -10.13 -13.22
C LYS A 67 14.41 -9.63 -11.78
N ASN A 68 15.24 -8.60 -11.60
CA ASN A 68 15.59 -8.08 -10.28
C ASN A 68 14.72 -6.91 -9.82
N MET A 69 13.74 -6.48 -10.62
CA MET A 69 12.85 -5.35 -10.29
C MET A 69 12.25 -5.41 -8.88
N PRO A 70 11.66 -6.52 -8.39
CA PRO A 70 11.01 -6.52 -7.09
C PRO A 70 12.00 -6.43 -5.93
N TRP A 71 13.21 -6.97 -6.11
CA TRP A 71 14.30 -6.80 -5.17
C TRP A 71 14.77 -5.35 -5.07
N ILE A 72 14.84 -4.62 -6.20
CA ILE A 72 15.21 -3.20 -6.20
C ILE A 72 14.15 -2.38 -5.47
N ALA A 73 12.87 -2.61 -5.76
CA ALA A 73 11.76 -1.95 -5.06
C ALA A 73 11.76 -2.24 -3.55
N PHE A 74 11.98 -3.50 -3.17
CA PHE A 74 12.10 -3.92 -1.77
C PHE A 74 13.28 -3.24 -1.07
N LEU A 75 14.48 -3.27 -1.67
CA LEU A 75 15.68 -2.67 -1.07
C LEU A 75 15.53 -1.16 -0.89
N PHE A 76 14.89 -0.48 -1.84
CA PHE A 76 14.58 0.94 -1.70
C PHE A 76 13.63 1.20 -0.52
N ALA A 77 12.48 0.52 -0.48
CA ALA A 77 11.47 0.74 0.56
C ALA A 77 11.99 0.32 1.96
N MET A 78 12.65 -0.83 2.05
CA MET A 78 13.27 -1.32 3.29
C MET A 78 14.44 -0.42 3.73
N GLY A 79 15.21 0.11 2.78
CA GLY A 79 16.28 1.07 3.05
C GLY A 79 15.74 2.36 3.65
N HIS A 80 14.64 2.90 3.11
CA HIS A 80 13.98 4.08 3.66
C HIS A 80 13.47 3.85 5.09
N LEU A 81 12.77 2.73 5.34
CA LEU A 81 12.34 2.33 6.68
C LEU A 81 13.53 2.20 7.64
N THR A 82 14.64 1.61 7.18
CA THR A 82 15.86 1.44 7.97
C THR A 82 16.48 2.80 8.35
N ILE A 83 16.53 3.75 7.43
CA ILE A 83 17.03 5.11 7.70
C ILE A 83 16.17 5.81 8.76
N ILE A 84 14.85 5.64 8.71
CA ILE A 84 13.94 6.18 9.74
C ILE A 84 14.27 5.57 11.11
N HIS A 85 14.43 4.25 11.19
CA HIS A 85 14.78 3.59 12.45
C HIS A 85 16.14 4.02 12.99
N ILE A 86 17.14 4.13 12.12
CA ILE A 86 18.47 4.65 12.46
C ILE A 86 18.35 6.05 13.05
N ARG A 87 17.68 6.98 12.35
CA ARG A 87 17.48 8.36 12.82
C ARG A 87 16.76 8.40 14.17
N ARG A 88 15.76 7.55 14.37
CA ARG A 88 15.03 7.43 15.63
C ARG A 88 15.96 7.03 16.77
N THR A 89 16.81 6.02 16.55
CA THR A 89 17.78 5.54 17.53
C THR A 89 18.82 6.62 17.86
N PHE A 90 19.40 7.27 16.85
CA PHE A 90 20.41 8.32 17.06
C PHE A 90 19.85 9.57 17.75
N ASN A 91 18.59 9.92 17.47
CA ASN A 91 17.93 11.07 18.09
C ASN A 91 17.31 10.74 19.47
N HIS A 92 17.49 9.52 19.99
CA HIS A 92 16.97 9.08 21.29
C HIS A 92 15.47 9.35 21.46
N VAL A 93 14.68 9.17 20.39
CA VAL A 93 13.25 9.47 20.41
C VAL A 93 12.54 8.53 21.37
N PRO A 94 11.75 9.05 22.34
CA PRO A 94 11.10 8.21 23.33
C PRO A 94 10.01 7.33 22.69
N VAL A 95 9.74 6.20 23.33
CA VAL A 95 8.74 5.22 22.84
C VAL A 95 7.32 5.81 22.82
N SER A 96 7.06 6.81 23.67
CA SER A 96 5.77 7.51 23.75
C SER A 96 5.49 8.45 22.58
N THR A 97 6.48 8.73 21.72
CA THR A 97 6.28 9.60 20.56
C THR A 97 5.68 8.81 19.41
N ILE A 98 4.55 9.29 18.92
CA ILE A 98 3.89 8.77 17.72
C ILE A 98 4.68 9.24 16.50
N GLU A 99 5.20 8.29 15.72
CA GLU A 99 5.97 8.55 14.52
C GLU A 99 5.40 7.77 13.33
N ILE A 100 5.76 8.20 12.13
CA ILE A 100 5.29 7.58 10.88
C ILE A 100 5.84 6.16 10.66
N SER A 101 6.85 5.73 11.42
CA SER A 101 7.55 4.46 11.22
C SER A 101 6.61 3.26 11.20
N ALA A 102 5.55 3.25 12.02
CA ALA A 102 4.58 2.17 12.04
C ALA A 102 3.78 2.09 10.73
N MET A 103 3.45 3.24 10.13
CA MET A 103 2.78 3.29 8.83
C MET A 103 3.73 2.88 7.70
N GLU A 104 5.00 3.29 7.80
CA GLU A 104 6.06 2.90 6.86
C GLU A 104 6.26 1.37 6.83
N MET A 105 6.26 0.70 7.99
CA MET A 105 6.34 -0.78 8.05
C MET A 105 5.23 -1.45 7.23
N VAL A 106 4.00 -0.98 7.38
CA VAL A 106 2.85 -1.50 6.61
C VAL A 106 2.97 -1.15 5.13
N LEU A 107 3.47 0.04 4.82
CA LEU A 107 3.70 0.48 3.45
C LEU A 107 4.74 -0.41 2.75
N VAL A 108 5.87 -0.72 3.40
CA VAL A 108 6.91 -1.61 2.86
C VAL A 108 6.34 -2.98 2.53
N MET A 109 5.54 -3.57 3.43
CA MET A 109 4.86 -4.84 3.15
C MET A 109 3.99 -4.75 1.90
N LYS A 110 3.14 -3.72 1.80
CA LYS A 110 2.23 -3.53 0.67
C LYS A 110 2.95 -3.29 -0.66
N LEU A 111 3.97 -2.43 -0.67
CA LEU A 111 4.75 -2.08 -1.86
C LEU A 111 5.59 -3.25 -2.36
N THR A 112 6.13 -4.06 -1.44
CA THR A 112 6.88 -5.27 -1.79
C THR A 112 5.96 -6.29 -2.45
N THR A 113 4.80 -6.57 -1.85
CA THR A 113 3.80 -7.46 -2.46
C THR A 113 3.33 -6.94 -3.82
N PHE A 114 3.10 -5.63 -3.94
CA PHE A 114 2.78 -5.01 -5.23
C PHE A 114 3.86 -5.25 -6.29
N ALA A 115 5.13 -5.04 -5.94
CA ALA A 115 6.25 -5.25 -6.85
C ALA A 115 6.34 -6.72 -7.32
N TRP A 116 6.18 -7.68 -6.42
CA TRP A 116 6.16 -9.11 -6.76
C TRP A 116 4.94 -9.50 -7.60
N ASN A 117 3.76 -8.96 -7.31
CA ASN A 117 2.56 -9.22 -8.11
C ASN A 117 2.73 -8.76 -9.56
N VAL A 118 3.30 -7.56 -9.78
CA VAL A 118 3.60 -7.06 -11.13
C VAL A 118 4.64 -7.93 -11.82
N HIS A 119 5.64 -8.37 -11.06
CA HIS A 119 6.70 -9.22 -11.55
C HIS A 119 6.19 -10.57 -12.08
N ASP A 120 5.30 -11.21 -11.32
CA ASP A 120 4.73 -12.51 -11.66
C ASP A 120 3.66 -12.39 -12.75
N GLY A 121 2.86 -11.31 -12.73
CA GLY A 121 1.90 -11.00 -13.77
C GLY A 121 2.55 -10.86 -15.16
N ARG A 122 3.75 -10.26 -15.23
CA ARG A 122 4.51 -10.12 -16.49
C ARG A 122 5.06 -11.43 -17.05
N ARG A 123 5.08 -12.53 -16.29
CA ARG A 123 5.68 -13.81 -16.70
C ARG A 123 4.68 -14.90 -17.07
N ARG A 124 3.39 -14.70 -16.84
CA ARG A 124 2.39 -15.70 -17.25
C ARG A 124 2.32 -15.77 -18.78
N PRO A 125 2.44 -16.96 -19.40
CA PRO A 125 2.31 -17.13 -20.84
C PRO A 125 0.85 -16.90 -21.28
N GLU A 126 0.66 -16.20 -22.40
CA GLU A 126 -0.66 -15.80 -22.93
C GLU A 126 -1.74 -16.89 -23.07
N PRO A 127 -1.46 -18.18 -23.34
CA PRO A 127 -2.51 -19.21 -23.42
C PRO A 127 -3.03 -19.69 -22.05
N ALA A 128 -2.39 -19.32 -20.94
CA ALA A 128 -2.84 -19.64 -19.58
C ALA A 128 -3.58 -18.48 -18.90
N LEU A 129 -3.86 -17.40 -19.64
CA LEU A 129 -4.57 -16.21 -19.19
C LEU A 129 -5.97 -16.23 -19.78
N ASP A 130 -6.95 -16.69 -19.01
CA ASP A 130 -8.36 -16.47 -19.33
C ASP A 130 -8.60 -14.95 -19.41
N ALA A 131 -9.53 -14.49 -20.26
CA ALA A 131 -9.85 -13.07 -20.45
C ALA A 131 -9.91 -12.19 -19.16
N PRO A 132 -10.42 -12.66 -18.00
CA PRO A 132 -10.35 -11.90 -16.74
C PRO A 132 -8.94 -11.71 -16.17
N ASP A 133 -8.01 -12.65 -16.38
CA ASP A 133 -6.63 -12.55 -15.88
C ASP A 133 -5.81 -11.51 -16.66
N LYS A 134 -6.12 -11.31 -17.95
CA LYS A 134 -5.43 -10.30 -18.79
C LYS A 134 -5.72 -8.88 -18.30
N ALA A 135 -6.97 -8.64 -17.88
CA ALA A 135 -7.36 -7.40 -17.23
C ALA A 135 -6.69 -7.23 -15.86
N ALA A 136 -6.50 -8.32 -15.09
CA ALA A 136 -5.79 -8.28 -13.80
C ALA A 136 -4.28 -8.01 -13.94
N VAL A 137 -3.64 -8.49 -15.00
CA VAL A 137 -2.21 -8.23 -15.30
C VAL A 137 -2.01 -6.80 -15.83
N ALA A 138 -2.91 -6.30 -16.69
CA ALA A 138 -2.88 -4.89 -17.13
C ALA A 138 -3.28 -3.92 -16.00
N ALA A 139 -4.21 -4.31 -15.12
CA ALA A 139 -4.56 -3.60 -13.89
C ALA A 139 -3.54 -3.79 -12.76
N CYS A 140 -2.55 -4.68 -12.93
CA CYS A 140 -1.43 -4.82 -11.99
C CYS A 140 -0.60 -3.53 -11.91
N VAL A 141 -0.77 -2.62 -12.88
CA VAL A 141 -0.40 -1.21 -12.79
C VAL A 141 -1.62 -0.40 -13.27
N PRO A 142 -2.70 -0.15 -12.49
CA PRO A 142 -2.70 0.35 -11.11
C PRO A 142 -3.83 -0.17 -10.19
N GLY A 143 -3.56 -0.20 -8.88
CA GLY A 143 -4.57 -0.37 -7.83
C GLY A 143 -4.31 -1.58 -6.95
N LEU A 144 -4.25 -1.33 -5.65
CA LEU A 144 -4.01 -2.21 -4.50
C LEU A 144 -5.01 -3.39 -4.35
N LEU A 145 -5.36 -4.09 -5.42
CA LEU A 145 -6.58 -4.92 -5.52
C LEU A 145 -6.31 -6.30 -6.12
N LEU A 146 -5.34 -7.02 -5.57
CA LEU A 146 -5.31 -8.49 -5.65
C LEU A 146 -4.68 -9.11 -4.41
N LEU A 147 -5.23 -8.77 -3.24
CA LEU A 147 -5.09 -9.55 -2.00
C LEU A 147 -6.36 -10.38 -1.75
N LEU A 148 -7.08 -10.74 -2.83
CA LEU A 148 -8.15 -11.72 -2.82
C LEU A 148 -7.62 -13.01 -3.47
N PRO A 149 -7.52 -14.12 -2.71
CA PRO A 149 -7.23 -15.41 -3.30
C PRO A 149 -8.43 -15.83 -4.14
N HIS A 150 -8.33 -15.69 -5.46
CA HIS A 150 -9.23 -16.40 -6.36
C HIS A 150 -8.90 -17.89 -6.25
N GLY A 151 -9.63 -18.58 -5.37
CA GLY A 151 -9.50 -20.04 -5.16
C GLY A 151 -9.87 -20.58 -3.78
N ALA A 152 -10.16 -19.75 -2.77
CA ALA A 152 -10.48 -20.24 -1.43
C ALA A 152 -11.93 -19.93 -1.04
N ARG A 153 -12.82 -20.89 -1.28
CA ARG A 153 -14.13 -21.00 -0.63
C ARG A 153 -13.89 -21.20 0.87
N TRP A 154 -13.91 -20.14 1.66
CA TRP A 154 -13.94 -20.25 3.12
C TRP A 154 -15.39 -20.27 3.63
N PRO A 155 -15.78 -21.23 4.48
CA PRO A 155 -17.09 -21.25 5.09
C PRO A 155 -17.15 -20.16 6.16
N ARG A 156 -18.22 -19.38 6.12
CA ARG A 156 -18.56 -18.42 7.18
C ARG A 156 -19.06 -19.23 8.39
N VAL A 157 -18.41 -19.05 9.54
CA VAL A 157 -19.03 -19.22 10.86
C VAL A 157 -19.14 -17.85 11.49
#